data_AF-A0A426SFJ5-F1
#
_entry.id   AF-A0A426SFJ5-F1
#
_cell.length_a   1.000
_cell.length_b   1.000
_cell.length_c   1.000
_cell.angle_alpha   90.00
_cell.angle_beta   90.00
_cell.angle_gamma   90.00
#
_symmetry.space_group_name_H-M   'P 1'
#
loop_
_entity.id
_entity.type
_entity.pdbx_description
1 polymer ?
#
loop_
_entity_poly.entity_id
_entity_poly.type
_entity_poly.pdbx_seq_one_letter_code
_entity_poly.pdbx_strand_id
1 'polypeptide(L)'
;MSIAALDVLLAPASDAPHPPLTEAEVHRALDLAQQGFVPSEIGELLDVYPDSVETAIEDVVPGGSAVIAAALRRRLRAWRRDNADSAWWEAEAVFGIPHAHVLRLVRVPRDQELGVVAPGEPGYLDTVLSGIECKDLRASRSARLYAFGATLQEIGDLFGVTRERIRQILSRDTPWSSTDLSAAARVLAQVRRAEHASAAEHWSSTHPAAPLDEAPAALGLSVGQMRQLLGRRRSRHEPAFDAPREATRRTEAEIIEDLRAFHAETGRTTCQAVTTWAREHDVPGHQTAAIRFGTWNEALKAAGIGTDKGAPRSAFRDEDLWAAVLSAVQAPDGGTTFRAVEEWLARHPAAPSGALIRQRLCGHEGGSWTETVATALAVLHSPEDYEPAWVEEITAPRDWDTPADEPDPLDHVRAAIDALGPRITTARYATWARVEGRPTMATLQRRTGKLWTELLAEAGGEPNATKIKNRSNAEVREYMARFLAEHPDGGTVDYGTWSRENAAPSRSTVVDRFGSWNAAVEECR
;
A
#
# COMPACT_ATOMS: atom_id res chain seq x y z
N MET A 1 -44.32 -43.73 -43.14
CA MET A 1 -44.63 -42.56 -43.98
C MET A 1 -43.38 -41.71 -44.09
N SER A 2 -43.11 -41.22 -45.30
CA SER A 2 -41.86 -40.62 -45.77
C SER A 2 -41.38 -39.43 -44.92
N ILE A 3 -40.06 -39.41 -44.66
CA ILE A 3 -39.30 -38.23 -44.23
C ILE A 3 -39.34 -37.25 -45.40
N ALA A 4 -40.11 -36.17 -45.25
CA ALA A 4 -40.04 -35.01 -46.12
C ALA A 4 -39.19 -33.96 -45.40
N ALA A 5 -38.02 -33.70 -45.97
CA ALA A 5 -37.12 -32.64 -45.58
C ALA A 5 -37.84 -31.29 -45.60
N LEU A 6 -37.97 -30.66 -44.44
CA LEU A 6 -38.11 -29.21 -44.33
C LEU A 6 -36.69 -28.65 -44.43
N ASP A 7 -36.23 -28.47 -45.66
CA ASP A 7 -35.18 -27.50 -46.00
C ASP A 7 -35.72 -26.11 -45.65
N VAL A 8 -35.52 -25.70 -44.39
CA VAL A 8 -35.45 -24.28 -44.07
C VAL A 8 -34.10 -23.83 -44.58
N LEU A 9 -34.11 -23.20 -45.76
CA LEU A 9 -32.99 -22.44 -46.30
C LEU A 9 -32.42 -21.56 -45.18
N LEU A 10 -31.25 -21.94 -44.65
CA LEU A 10 -30.39 -21.03 -43.90
C LEU A 10 -30.16 -19.83 -44.81
N ALA A 11 -30.73 -18.69 -44.43
CA ALA A 11 -30.42 -17.43 -45.08
C ALA A 11 -28.89 -17.26 -45.08
N PRO A 12 -28.30 -16.71 -46.17
CA PRO A 12 -26.87 -16.41 -46.17
C PRO A 12 -26.53 -15.54 -44.96
N ALA A 13 -25.38 -15.84 -44.33
CA ALA A 13 -24.85 -15.03 -43.23
C ALA A 13 -24.92 -13.56 -43.64
N SER A 14 -25.73 -12.79 -42.91
CA SER A 14 -25.88 -11.36 -43.14
C SER A 14 -24.58 -10.68 -42.70
N ASP A 15 -23.83 -10.11 -43.64
CA ASP A 15 -22.63 -9.28 -43.39
C ASP A 15 -22.95 -7.97 -42.63
N ALA A 16 -24.21 -7.70 -42.30
CA ALA A 16 -24.59 -6.58 -41.45
C ALA A 16 -24.33 -6.92 -39.97
N PRO A 17 -23.56 -6.09 -39.23
CA PRO A 17 -23.31 -6.33 -37.81
C PRO A 17 -24.63 -6.37 -37.05
N HIS A 18 -24.80 -7.44 -36.27
CA HIS A 18 -25.96 -7.61 -35.40
C HIS A 18 -26.02 -6.49 -34.34
N PRO A 19 -27.21 -6.10 -33.89
CA PRO A 19 -27.34 -5.02 -32.91
C PRO A 19 -26.56 -5.35 -31.62
N PRO A 20 -25.93 -4.35 -30.99
CA PRO A 20 -25.24 -4.53 -29.71
C PRO A 20 -26.24 -4.81 -28.59
N LEU A 21 -25.82 -5.59 -27.60
CA LEU A 21 -26.62 -5.86 -26.40
C LEU A 21 -26.75 -4.58 -25.56
N THR A 22 -27.90 -4.42 -24.91
CA THR A 22 -28.08 -3.43 -23.84
C THR A 22 -27.23 -3.79 -22.62
N GLU A 23 -26.92 -2.83 -21.77
CA GLU A 23 -26.13 -3.06 -20.54
C GLU A 23 -26.74 -4.18 -19.65
N ALA A 24 -28.06 -4.25 -19.56
CA ALA A 24 -28.75 -5.29 -18.79
C ALA A 24 -28.58 -6.69 -19.42
N GLU A 25 -28.61 -6.78 -20.76
CA GLU A 25 -28.37 -8.03 -21.49
C GLU A 25 -26.91 -8.46 -21.38
N VAL A 26 -25.94 -7.53 -21.40
CA VAL A 26 -24.51 -7.83 -21.17
C VAL A 26 -24.31 -8.44 -19.78
N HIS A 27 -24.87 -7.83 -18.74
CA HIS A 27 -24.77 -8.37 -17.38
C HIS A 27 -25.38 -9.77 -17.25
N ARG A 28 -26.52 -9.99 -17.93
CA ARG A 28 -27.20 -11.30 -17.93
C ARG A 28 -26.42 -12.34 -18.72
N ALA A 29 -25.91 -11.99 -19.89
CA ALA A 29 -25.06 -12.85 -20.71
C ALA A 29 -23.80 -13.27 -19.94
N LEU A 30 -23.17 -12.34 -19.22
CA LEU A 30 -22.01 -12.62 -18.38
C LEU A 30 -22.35 -13.60 -17.24
N ASP A 31 -23.46 -13.38 -16.51
CA ASP A 31 -23.89 -14.30 -15.44
C ASP A 31 -24.24 -15.69 -16.00
N LEU A 32 -24.89 -15.79 -17.16
CA LEU A 32 -25.17 -17.06 -17.83
C LEU A 32 -23.88 -17.77 -18.27
N ALA A 33 -22.91 -17.05 -18.84
CA ALA A 33 -21.61 -17.62 -19.20
C ALA A 33 -20.86 -18.15 -17.96
N GLN A 34 -20.96 -17.44 -16.83
CA GLN A 34 -20.41 -17.86 -15.52
C GLN A 34 -21.17 -19.06 -14.91
N GLN A 35 -22.41 -19.29 -15.33
CA GLN A 35 -23.17 -20.52 -15.10
C GLN A 35 -22.84 -21.64 -16.11
N GLY A 36 -21.87 -21.43 -17.00
CA GLY A 36 -21.41 -22.42 -17.95
C GLY A 36 -22.27 -22.57 -19.20
N PHE A 37 -23.21 -21.66 -19.48
CA PHE A 37 -23.92 -21.61 -20.77
C PHE A 37 -22.94 -21.22 -21.90
N VAL A 38 -23.17 -21.76 -23.11
CA VAL A 38 -22.41 -21.36 -24.31
C VAL A 38 -23.12 -20.22 -25.05
N PRO A 39 -22.40 -19.40 -25.86
CA PRO A 39 -22.98 -18.23 -26.53
C PRO A 39 -24.25 -18.52 -27.34
N SER A 40 -24.34 -19.69 -27.99
CA SER A 40 -25.53 -20.10 -28.72
C SER A 40 -26.76 -20.33 -27.81
N GLU A 41 -26.56 -20.88 -26.62
CA GLU A 41 -27.64 -21.08 -25.64
C GLU A 41 -28.07 -19.77 -25.01
N ILE A 42 -27.11 -18.88 -24.75
CA ILE A 42 -27.38 -17.52 -24.25
C ILE A 42 -28.17 -16.74 -25.29
N GLY A 43 -27.79 -16.82 -26.56
CA GLY A 43 -28.54 -16.21 -27.68
C GLY A 43 -29.97 -16.74 -27.77
N GLU A 44 -30.17 -18.07 -27.69
CA GLU A 44 -31.51 -18.68 -27.67
C GLU A 44 -32.34 -18.19 -26.48
N LEU A 45 -31.73 -18.11 -25.28
CA LEU A 45 -32.41 -17.66 -24.08
C LEU A 45 -32.80 -16.20 -24.19
N LEU A 46 -31.86 -15.32 -24.51
CA LEU A 46 -32.09 -13.87 -24.51
C LEU A 46 -32.79 -13.37 -25.79
N ASP A 47 -33.03 -14.24 -26.77
CA ASP A 47 -33.58 -13.90 -28.09
C ASP A 47 -32.70 -12.89 -28.86
N VAL A 48 -31.38 -13.11 -28.77
CA VAL A 48 -30.34 -12.28 -29.42
C VAL A 48 -29.39 -13.15 -30.23
N TYR A 49 -28.59 -12.53 -31.09
CA TYR A 49 -27.62 -13.25 -31.92
C TYR A 49 -26.44 -13.77 -31.08
N PRO A 50 -26.00 -15.02 -31.26
CA PRO A 50 -24.85 -15.59 -30.54
C PRO A 50 -23.55 -14.78 -30.73
N ASP A 51 -23.35 -14.20 -31.92
CA ASP A 51 -22.17 -13.37 -32.21
C ASP A 51 -22.21 -12.08 -31.39
N SER A 52 -23.38 -11.44 -31.24
CA SER A 52 -23.54 -10.28 -30.36
C SER A 52 -23.25 -10.63 -28.90
N VAL A 53 -23.63 -11.84 -28.45
CA VAL A 53 -23.29 -12.33 -27.11
C VAL A 53 -21.79 -12.47 -26.93
N GLU A 54 -21.10 -13.09 -27.90
CA GLU A 54 -19.65 -13.29 -27.79
C GLU A 54 -18.92 -11.95 -27.78
N THR A 55 -19.26 -11.03 -28.68
CA THR A 55 -18.69 -9.67 -28.68
C THR A 55 -18.94 -8.95 -27.35
N ALA A 56 -20.16 -9.00 -26.84
CA ALA A 56 -20.51 -8.37 -25.56
C ALA A 56 -19.74 -8.94 -24.36
N ILE A 57 -19.50 -10.26 -24.35
CA ILE A 57 -18.70 -10.91 -23.30
C ILE A 57 -17.22 -10.57 -23.46
N GLU A 58 -16.69 -10.55 -24.68
CA GLU A 58 -15.30 -10.21 -24.97
C GLU A 58 -14.95 -8.78 -24.55
N ASP A 59 -15.87 -7.83 -24.73
CA ASP A 59 -15.72 -6.44 -24.29
C ASP A 59 -15.55 -6.30 -22.77
N VAL A 60 -16.13 -7.21 -21.97
CA VAL A 60 -16.07 -7.17 -20.49
C VAL A 60 -15.06 -8.15 -19.88
N VAL A 61 -14.75 -9.23 -20.59
CA VAL A 61 -13.81 -10.27 -20.21
C VAL A 61 -12.93 -10.57 -21.43
N PRO A 62 -11.68 -10.07 -21.46
CA PRO A 62 -10.77 -10.33 -22.58
C PRO A 62 -10.64 -11.83 -22.86
N GLY A 63 -10.83 -12.22 -24.13
CA GLY A 63 -10.89 -13.62 -24.57
C GLY A 63 -12.25 -14.30 -24.42
N GLY A 64 -13.31 -13.53 -24.09
CA GLY A 64 -14.70 -13.91 -24.28
C GLY A 64 -15.18 -15.08 -23.42
N SER A 65 -16.19 -15.79 -23.92
CA SER A 65 -16.82 -16.91 -23.20
C SER A 65 -15.86 -18.09 -23.01
N ALA A 66 -14.88 -18.24 -23.90
CA ALA A 66 -13.87 -19.28 -23.85
C ALA A 66 -12.98 -19.19 -22.59
N VAL A 67 -12.58 -17.97 -22.21
CA VAL A 67 -11.79 -17.72 -20.99
C VAL A 67 -12.60 -18.04 -19.74
N ILE A 68 -13.88 -17.64 -19.69
CA ILE A 68 -14.78 -17.96 -18.58
C ILE A 68 -14.90 -19.48 -18.40
N ALA A 69 -15.18 -20.19 -19.49
CA ALA A 69 -15.30 -21.66 -19.47
C ALA A 69 -13.97 -22.34 -19.11
N ALA A 70 -12.82 -21.81 -19.50
CA ALA A 70 -11.52 -22.34 -19.12
C ALA A 70 -11.23 -22.14 -17.62
N ALA A 71 -11.53 -20.96 -17.08
CA ALA A 71 -11.37 -20.66 -15.67
C ALA A 71 -12.27 -21.53 -14.79
N LEU A 72 -13.55 -21.67 -15.15
CA LEU A 72 -14.49 -22.58 -14.49
C LEU A 72 -13.99 -24.03 -14.48
N ARG A 73 -13.51 -24.53 -15.63
CA ARG A 73 -12.94 -25.89 -15.72
C ARG A 73 -11.74 -26.09 -14.81
N ARG A 74 -10.82 -25.11 -14.72
CA ARG A 74 -9.68 -25.21 -13.80
C ARG A 74 -10.12 -25.26 -12.35
N ARG A 75 -11.07 -24.41 -11.94
CA ARG A 75 -11.58 -24.37 -10.57
C ARG A 75 -12.33 -25.67 -10.21
N LEU A 76 -13.20 -26.17 -11.08
CA LEU A 76 -13.88 -27.46 -10.90
C LEU A 76 -12.89 -28.63 -10.78
N ARG A 77 -11.83 -28.66 -11.59
CA ARG A 77 -10.78 -29.68 -11.50
C ARG A 77 -9.95 -29.56 -10.23
N ALA A 78 -9.67 -28.34 -9.76
CA ALA A 78 -8.99 -28.13 -8.48
C ALA A 78 -9.85 -28.65 -7.33
N TRP A 79 -11.12 -28.23 -7.27
CA TRP A 79 -12.08 -28.74 -6.29
C TRP A 79 -12.17 -30.27 -6.31
N ARG A 80 -12.21 -30.90 -7.49
CA ARG A 80 -12.27 -32.36 -7.59
C ARG A 80 -11.01 -33.06 -7.04
N ARG A 81 -9.83 -32.46 -7.19
CA ARG A 81 -8.60 -33.02 -6.61
C ARG A 81 -8.66 -33.02 -5.09
N ASP A 82 -9.25 -31.99 -4.51
CA ASP A 82 -9.37 -31.83 -3.07
C ASP A 82 -10.57 -32.63 -2.49
N ASN A 83 -11.51 -33.04 -3.34
CA ASN A 83 -12.74 -33.77 -2.99
C ASN A 83 -12.88 -35.03 -3.86
N ALA A 84 -11.89 -35.91 -3.82
CA ALA A 84 -11.78 -37.06 -4.74
C ALA A 84 -12.98 -38.03 -4.64
N ASP A 85 -13.56 -38.16 -3.45
CA ASP A 85 -14.67 -39.09 -3.16
C ASP A 85 -16.07 -38.47 -3.31
N SER A 86 -16.17 -37.14 -3.43
CA SER A 86 -17.45 -36.43 -3.62
C SER A 86 -18.07 -36.74 -4.97
N ALA A 87 -19.38 -36.65 -5.09
CA ALA A 87 -20.05 -36.73 -6.38
C ALA A 87 -20.07 -35.37 -7.11
N TRP A 88 -20.22 -35.36 -8.45
CA TRP A 88 -20.24 -34.10 -9.22
C TRP A 88 -21.48 -33.23 -8.98
N TRP A 89 -22.57 -33.79 -8.43
CA TRP A 89 -23.73 -32.98 -8.03
C TRP A 89 -23.43 -32.12 -6.81
N GLU A 90 -22.46 -32.49 -5.96
CA GLU A 90 -22.03 -31.65 -4.84
C GLU A 90 -21.36 -30.35 -5.33
N ALA A 91 -20.79 -30.36 -6.53
CA ALA A 91 -20.21 -29.16 -7.14
C ALA A 91 -21.27 -28.08 -7.43
N GLU A 92 -22.54 -28.44 -7.64
CA GLU A 92 -23.63 -27.47 -7.78
C GLU A 92 -23.77 -26.62 -6.52
N ALA A 93 -23.69 -27.25 -5.34
CA ALA A 93 -23.79 -26.58 -4.04
C ALA A 93 -22.54 -25.75 -3.70
N VAL A 94 -21.44 -25.92 -4.43
CA VAL A 94 -20.18 -25.17 -4.24
C VAL A 94 -20.08 -24.02 -5.22
N PHE A 95 -20.35 -24.26 -6.50
CA PHE A 95 -20.16 -23.28 -7.57
C PHE A 95 -21.43 -22.50 -7.91
N GLY A 96 -22.60 -22.98 -7.47
CA GLY A 96 -23.89 -22.38 -7.83
C GLY A 96 -24.17 -22.48 -9.33
N ILE A 97 -23.78 -23.60 -9.94
CA ILE A 97 -23.91 -23.87 -11.39
C ILE A 97 -24.77 -25.12 -11.56
N PRO A 98 -25.74 -25.14 -12.49
CA PRO A 98 -26.52 -26.34 -12.76
C PRO A 98 -25.63 -27.56 -13.02
N HIS A 99 -25.96 -28.69 -12.42
CA HIS A 99 -25.14 -29.90 -12.49
C HIS A 99 -24.92 -30.38 -13.94
N ALA A 100 -25.92 -30.22 -14.81
CA ALA A 100 -25.80 -30.49 -16.24
C ALA A 100 -24.65 -29.73 -16.92
N HIS A 101 -24.40 -28.49 -16.51
CA HIS A 101 -23.30 -27.68 -17.02
C HIS A 101 -21.95 -28.07 -16.42
N VAL A 102 -21.94 -28.46 -15.14
CA VAL A 102 -20.74 -29.03 -14.51
C VAL A 102 -20.26 -30.25 -15.31
N LEU A 103 -21.14 -31.23 -15.55
CA LEU A 103 -20.81 -32.43 -16.31
C LEU A 103 -20.27 -32.11 -17.71
N ARG A 104 -20.89 -31.15 -18.41
CA ARG A 104 -20.42 -30.67 -19.72
C ARG A 104 -19.02 -30.08 -19.65
N LEU A 105 -18.76 -29.20 -18.68
CA LEU A 105 -17.46 -28.54 -18.51
C LEU A 105 -16.35 -29.56 -18.23
N VAL A 106 -16.64 -30.59 -17.43
CA VAL A 106 -15.66 -31.63 -17.07
C VAL A 106 -15.62 -32.82 -18.04
N ARG A 107 -16.47 -32.81 -19.08
CA ARG A 107 -16.59 -33.87 -20.11
C ARG A 107 -16.89 -35.26 -19.53
N VAL A 108 -17.70 -35.30 -18.48
CA VAL A 108 -18.21 -36.56 -17.92
C VAL A 108 -19.53 -36.89 -18.61
N PRO A 109 -19.72 -38.12 -19.13
CA PRO A 109 -21.01 -38.53 -19.71
C PRO A 109 -22.14 -38.36 -18.68
N ARG A 110 -23.35 -38.02 -19.15
CA ARG A 110 -24.54 -38.00 -18.29
C ARG A 110 -24.93 -39.44 -17.96
N ASP A 111 -24.34 -39.99 -16.90
CA ASP A 111 -24.57 -41.39 -16.50
C ASP A 111 -25.87 -41.58 -15.70
N GLN A 112 -26.69 -40.54 -15.53
CA GLN A 112 -27.91 -40.58 -14.72
C GLN A 112 -29.09 -39.99 -15.48
N GLU A 113 -30.16 -40.77 -15.63
CA GLU A 113 -31.46 -40.29 -16.12
C GLU A 113 -31.98 -39.21 -15.16
N LEU A 114 -32.12 -37.99 -15.66
CA LEU A 114 -32.68 -36.86 -14.91
C LEU A 114 -34.20 -37.06 -14.79
N GLY A 115 -34.65 -37.73 -13.72
CA GLY A 115 -36.04 -37.67 -13.26
C GLY A 115 -36.38 -36.30 -12.67
N VAL A 116 -37.66 -36.00 -12.46
CA VAL A 116 -38.06 -34.77 -11.77
C VAL A 116 -37.62 -34.82 -10.32
N VAL A 117 -36.70 -33.91 -9.97
CA VAL A 117 -36.11 -33.73 -8.64
C VAL A 117 -37.00 -32.78 -7.82
N ALA A 118 -37.05 -32.94 -6.49
CA ALA A 118 -37.87 -32.06 -5.65
C ALA A 118 -37.27 -30.64 -5.54
N PRO A 119 -38.09 -29.59 -5.32
CA PRO A 119 -37.58 -28.24 -5.09
C PRO A 119 -36.57 -28.21 -3.94
N GLY A 120 -35.37 -27.68 -4.21
CA GLY A 120 -34.28 -27.56 -3.22
C GLY A 120 -33.32 -28.74 -3.17
N GLU A 121 -33.57 -29.81 -3.93
CA GLU A 121 -32.60 -30.89 -4.12
C GLU A 121 -31.63 -30.58 -5.30
N PRO A 122 -30.37 -31.05 -5.24
CA PRO A 122 -29.40 -30.88 -6.34
C PRO A 122 -29.94 -31.47 -7.65
N GLY A 123 -29.73 -30.76 -8.77
CA GLY A 123 -30.27 -31.13 -10.07
C GLY A 123 -31.71 -30.66 -10.33
N TYR A 124 -32.35 -29.93 -9.41
CA TYR A 124 -33.68 -29.36 -9.64
C TYR A 124 -33.73 -28.51 -10.93
N LEU A 125 -32.76 -27.62 -11.15
CA LEU A 125 -32.71 -26.81 -12.37
C LEU A 125 -32.25 -27.59 -13.62
N ASP A 126 -31.63 -28.77 -13.46
CA ASP A 126 -31.31 -29.63 -14.61
C ASP A 126 -32.57 -30.17 -15.28
N THR A 127 -33.64 -30.38 -14.49
CA THR A 127 -34.95 -30.76 -15.02
C THR A 127 -35.60 -29.60 -15.79
N VAL A 128 -35.37 -28.36 -15.34
CA VAL A 128 -35.81 -27.15 -16.04
C VAL A 128 -35.06 -27.00 -17.37
N LEU A 129 -33.75 -27.26 -17.37
CA LEU A 129 -32.91 -27.24 -18.57
C LEU A 129 -33.33 -28.32 -19.58
N SER A 130 -33.70 -29.52 -19.12
CA SER A 130 -34.17 -30.60 -19.99
C SER A 130 -35.56 -30.34 -20.57
N GLY A 131 -36.38 -29.52 -19.90
CA GLY A 131 -37.75 -29.21 -20.33
C GLY A 131 -38.68 -30.43 -20.30
N ILE A 132 -38.28 -31.50 -19.60
CA ILE A 132 -39.06 -32.72 -19.45
C ILE A 132 -40.38 -32.39 -18.75
N GLU A 133 -41.46 -33.06 -19.16
CA GLU A 133 -42.83 -32.89 -18.61
C GLU A 133 -43.48 -31.51 -18.82
N CYS A 134 -42.86 -30.63 -19.62
CA CYS A 134 -43.53 -29.42 -20.09
C CYS A 134 -44.57 -29.75 -21.15
N LYS A 135 -45.71 -29.07 -21.11
CA LYS A 135 -46.81 -29.29 -22.05
C LYS A 135 -46.46 -28.86 -23.48
N ASP A 136 -45.69 -27.78 -23.63
CA ASP A 136 -45.26 -27.26 -24.93
C ASP A 136 -43.92 -26.52 -24.84
N LEU A 137 -43.38 -26.15 -26.01
CA LEU A 137 -42.11 -25.44 -26.14
C LEU A 137 -42.14 -24.06 -25.45
N ARG A 138 -43.27 -23.37 -25.44
CA ARG A 138 -43.41 -22.05 -24.81
C ARG A 138 -43.32 -22.16 -23.30
N ALA A 139 -43.95 -23.18 -22.72
CA ALA A 139 -43.90 -23.48 -21.30
C ALA A 139 -42.45 -23.81 -20.88
N SER A 140 -41.77 -24.68 -21.63
CA SER A 140 -40.35 -25.00 -21.38
C SER A 140 -39.43 -23.78 -21.50
N ARG A 141 -39.60 -22.94 -22.54
CA ARG A 141 -38.78 -21.73 -22.75
C ARG A 141 -39.06 -20.68 -21.68
N SER A 142 -40.32 -20.52 -21.27
CA SER A 142 -40.71 -19.62 -20.18
C SER A 142 -40.12 -20.06 -18.83
N ALA A 143 -40.10 -21.36 -18.53
CA ALA A 143 -39.48 -21.90 -17.32
C ALA A 143 -37.96 -21.66 -17.32
N ARG A 144 -37.26 -21.98 -18.42
CA ARG A 144 -35.82 -21.72 -18.57
C ARG A 144 -35.50 -20.24 -18.40
N LEU A 145 -36.18 -19.37 -19.14
CA LEU A 145 -35.99 -17.91 -19.04
C LEU A 145 -36.16 -17.39 -17.63
N TYR A 146 -37.22 -17.81 -16.95
CA TYR A 146 -37.52 -17.35 -15.60
C TYR A 146 -36.51 -17.88 -14.57
N ALA A 147 -36.12 -19.16 -14.67
CA ALA A 147 -35.13 -19.76 -13.80
C ALA A 147 -33.75 -19.09 -13.90
N PHE A 148 -33.39 -18.58 -15.07
CA PHE A 148 -32.09 -17.96 -15.32
C PHE A 148 -32.12 -16.43 -15.44
N GLY A 149 -33.10 -15.81 -14.78
CA GLY A 149 -33.03 -14.38 -14.43
C GLY A 149 -33.94 -13.44 -15.23
N ALA A 150 -34.74 -13.93 -16.17
CA ALA A 150 -35.75 -13.10 -16.82
C ALA A 150 -36.96 -12.85 -15.91
N THR A 151 -37.51 -11.63 -15.95
CA THR A 151 -38.73 -11.33 -15.20
C THR A 151 -39.97 -11.86 -15.93
N LEU A 152 -41.05 -12.14 -15.20
CA LEU A 152 -42.34 -12.51 -15.81
C LEU A 152 -42.85 -11.46 -16.81
N GLN A 153 -42.47 -10.19 -16.62
CA GLN A 153 -42.81 -9.10 -17.54
C GLN A 153 -42.01 -9.21 -18.83
N GLU A 154 -40.69 -9.33 -18.75
CA GLU A 154 -39.80 -9.50 -19.90
C GLU A 154 -40.18 -10.72 -20.75
N ILE A 155 -40.51 -11.85 -20.10
CA ILE A 155 -40.99 -13.06 -20.78
C ILE A 155 -42.34 -12.80 -21.44
N GLY A 156 -43.21 -12.01 -20.80
CA GLY A 156 -44.50 -11.61 -21.36
C GLY A 156 -44.31 -10.80 -22.64
N ASP A 157 -43.45 -9.78 -22.58
CA ASP A 157 -43.13 -8.91 -23.70
C ASP A 157 -42.52 -9.71 -24.87
N LEU A 158 -41.59 -10.62 -24.58
CA LEU A 158 -40.97 -11.53 -25.56
C LEU A 158 -42.01 -12.36 -26.33
N PHE A 159 -42.99 -12.93 -25.64
CA PHE A 159 -44.02 -13.77 -26.27
C PHE A 159 -45.32 -13.02 -26.62
N GLY A 160 -45.34 -11.69 -26.52
CA GLY A 160 -46.52 -10.86 -26.80
C GLY A 160 -47.73 -11.18 -25.91
N VAL A 161 -47.52 -11.51 -24.63
CA VAL A 161 -48.59 -11.79 -23.66
C VAL A 161 -48.38 -11.08 -22.33
N THR A 162 -49.42 -11.04 -21.51
CA THR A 162 -49.33 -10.40 -20.20
C THR A 162 -48.45 -11.19 -19.23
N ARG A 163 -47.84 -10.47 -18.28
CA ARG A 163 -47.12 -11.04 -17.12
C ARG A 163 -47.92 -12.13 -16.40
N GLU A 164 -49.22 -11.89 -16.20
CA GLU A 164 -50.12 -12.84 -15.53
C GLU A 164 -50.32 -14.11 -16.36
N ARG A 165 -50.32 -14.01 -17.70
CA ARG A 165 -50.39 -15.17 -18.57
C ARG A 165 -49.14 -16.05 -18.45
N ILE A 166 -47.94 -15.45 -18.36
CA ILE A 166 -46.71 -16.21 -18.13
C ILE A 166 -46.76 -16.93 -16.78
N ARG A 167 -47.19 -16.25 -15.71
CA ARG A 167 -47.36 -16.88 -14.40
C ARG A 167 -48.28 -18.11 -14.45
N GLN A 168 -49.38 -18.02 -15.19
CA GLN A 168 -50.31 -19.13 -15.40
C GLN A 168 -49.66 -20.29 -16.18
N ILE A 169 -48.92 -19.98 -17.25
CA ILE A 169 -48.17 -20.97 -18.04
C ILE A 169 -47.22 -21.75 -17.14
N LEU A 170 -46.41 -21.05 -16.33
CA LEU A 170 -45.50 -21.72 -15.37
C LEU A 170 -46.30 -22.64 -14.43
N SER A 171 -47.36 -22.15 -13.81
CA SER A 171 -48.11 -22.94 -12.83
C SER A 171 -48.94 -24.11 -13.38
N ARG A 172 -49.33 -24.10 -14.65
CA ARG A 172 -50.30 -25.06 -15.24
C ARG A 172 -49.73 -25.95 -16.31
N ASP A 173 -48.77 -25.42 -17.07
CA ASP A 173 -48.23 -26.05 -18.27
C ASP A 173 -46.78 -26.53 -18.04
N THR A 174 -46.24 -26.36 -16.82
CA THR A 174 -44.95 -26.91 -16.39
C THR A 174 -45.08 -27.61 -15.03
N PRO A 175 -44.14 -28.52 -14.68
CA PRO A 175 -44.06 -29.10 -13.33
C PRO A 175 -43.65 -28.11 -12.24
N TRP A 176 -43.19 -26.91 -12.60
CA TRP A 176 -42.55 -25.96 -11.68
C TRP A 176 -43.41 -24.71 -11.46
N SER A 177 -43.45 -24.22 -10.23
CA SER A 177 -44.06 -22.91 -9.97
C SER A 177 -43.04 -21.77 -10.11
N SER A 178 -43.51 -20.55 -10.39
CA SER A 178 -42.63 -19.37 -10.35
C SER A 178 -41.98 -19.17 -8.98
N THR A 179 -42.63 -19.60 -7.90
CA THR A 179 -42.06 -19.48 -6.55
C THR A 179 -40.87 -20.41 -6.39
N ASP A 180 -41.00 -21.67 -6.83
CA ASP A 180 -39.95 -22.69 -6.69
C ASP A 180 -38.75 -22.38 -7.59
N LEU A 181 -39.02 -21.98 -8.85
CA LEU A 181 -37.96 -21.55 -9.78
C LEU A 181 -37.19 -20.35 -9.22
N SER A 182 -37.89 -19.34 -8.69
CA SER A 182 -37.23 -18.16 -8.11
C SER A 182 -36.44 -18.52 -6.85
N ALA A 183 -36.95 -19.43 -6.01
CA ALA A 183 -36.25 -19.89 -4.82
C ALA A 183 -34.96 -20.64 -5.18
N ALA A 184 -35.03 -21.60 -6.10
CA ALA A 184 -33.88 -22.38 -6.57
C ALA A 184 -32.82 -21.49 -7.23
N ALA A 185 -33.24 -20.59 -8.14
CA ALA A 185 -32.34 -19.64 -8.80
C ALA A 185 -31.63 -18.71 -7.80
N ARG A 186 -32.35 -18.23 -6.78
CA ARG A 186 -31.78 -17.36 -5.74
C ARG A 186 -30.73 -18.09 -4.92
N VAL A 187 -30.97 -19.35 -4.56
CA VAL A 187 -29.99 -20.17 -3.82
C VAL A 187 -28.71 -20.32 -4.62
N LEU A 188 -28.81 -20.73 -5.89
CA LEU A 188 -27.61 -20.88 -6.74
C LEU A 188 -26.89 -19.56 -6.97
N ALA A 189 -27.60 -18.45 -7.17
CA ALA A 189 -26.98 -17.13 -7.30
C ALA A 189 -26.23 -16.71 -6.03
N GLN A 190 -26.77 -17.01 -4.84
CA GLN A 190 -26.10 -16.73 -3.58
C GLN A 190 -24.85 -17.60 -3.41
N VAL A 191 -24.93 -18.90 -3.72
CA VAL A 191 -23.79 -19.83 -3.69
C VAL A 191 -22.70 -19.36 -4.65
N ARG A 192 -23.04 -19.08 -5.90
CA ARG A 192 -22.09 -18.60 -6.93
C ARG A 192 -21.42 -17.29 -6.52
N ARG A 193 -22.17 -16.36 -5.93
CA ARG A 193 -21.60 -15.12 -5.40
C ARG A 193 -20.62 -15.38 -4.26
N ALA A 194 -20.93 -16.30 -3.36
CA ALA A 194 -20.02 -16.68 -2.27
C ALA A 194 -18.76 -17.37 -2.80
N GLU A 195 -18.88 -18.22 -3.81
CA GLU A 195 -17.75 -18.87 -4.48
C GLU A 195 -16.87 -17.84 -5.21
N HIS A 196 -17.45 -16.92 -5.98
CA HIS A 196 -16.70 -15.83 -6.62
C HIS A 196 -15.97 -14.96 -5.59
N ALA A 197 -16.61 -14.66 -4.46
CA ALA A 197 -15.97 -13.89 -3.38
C ALA A 197 -14.77 -14.63 -2.78
N SER A 198 -14.92 -15.93 -2.50
CA SER A 198 -13.84 -16.77 -2.00
C SER A 198 -12.69 -16.90 -3.00
N ALA A 199 -13.01 -17.10 -4.29
CA ALA A 199 -12.03 -17.18 -5.36
C ALA A 199 -11.26 -15.86 -5.54
N ALA A 200 -11.95 -14.72 -5.51
CA ALA A 200 -11.32 -13.40 -5.60
C ALA A 200 -10.39 -13.13 -4.40
N GLU A 201 -10.81 -13.47 -3.18
CA GLU A 201 -9.97 -13.32 -1.99
C GLU A 201 -8.72 -14.21 -2.03
N HIS A 202 -8.89 -15.47 -2.44
CA HIS A 202 -7.78 -16.40 -2.60
C HIS A 202 -6.78 -15.93 -3.65
N TRP A 203 -7.26 -15.50 -4.83
CA TRP A 203 -6.42 -14.95 -5.88
C TRP A 203 -5.65 -13.71 -5.40
N SER A 204 -6.33 -12.78 -4.73
CA SER A 204 -5.71 -11.57 -4.18
C SER A 204 -4.62 -11.84 -3.14
N SER A 205 -4.78 -12.92 -2.36
CA SER A 205 -3.81 -13.29 -1.33
C SER A 205 -2.60 -14.05 -1.90
N THR A 206 -2.77 -14.73 -3.03
CA THR A 206 -1.71 -15.51 -3.70
C THR A 206 -0.96 -14.73 -4.78
N HIS A 207 -1.53 -13.62 -5.25
CA HIS A 207 -0.95 -12.75 -6.27
C HIS A 207 -0.88 -11.31 -5.74
N PRO A 208 -0.09 -11.05 -4.68
CA PRO A 208 0.09 -9.69 -4.18
C PRO A 208 0.67 -8.81 -5.29
N ALA A 209 0.26 -7.54 -5.30
CA ALA A 209 0.61 -6.56 -6.32
C ALA A 209 0.07 -6.82 -7.73
N ALA A 210 -0.28 -8.05 -8.14
CA ALA A 210 -0.70 -8.39 -9.50
C ALA A 210 -1.89 -7.54 -10.00
N PRO A 211 -1.98 -7.23 -11.30
CA PRO A 211 -2.92 -6.25 -11.80
C PRO A 211 -4.30 -6.89 -12.00
N LEU A 212 -5.37 -6.11 -11.87
CA LEU A 212 -6.74 -6.65 -11.90
C LEU A 212 -7.18 -7.14 -13.29
N ASP A 213 -6.49 -6.75 -14.35
CA ASP A 213 -6.69 -7.20 -15.73
C ASP A 213 -6.22 -8.64 -16.00
N GLU A 214 -5.37 -9.19 -15.14
CA GLU A 214 -5.05 -10.64 -15.15
C GLU A 214 -6.16 -11.51 -14.54
N ALA A 215 -7.02 -10.93 -13.69
CA ALA A 215 -8.07 -11.67 -13.01
C ALA A 215 -9.12 -12.32 -13.96
N PRO A 216 -9.56 -11.67 -15.06
CA PRO A 216 -10.35 -12.30 -16.11
C PRO A 216 -9.79 -13.64 -16.58
N ALA A 217 -8.50 -13.67 -16.95
CA ALA A 217 -7.85 -14.88 -17.44
C ALA A 217 -7.77 -15.97 -16.37
N ALA A 218 -7.59 -15.60 -15.10
CA ALA A 218 -7.48 -16.54 -13.98
C ALA A 218 -8.84 -17.11 -13.55
N LEU A 219 -9.84 -16.24 -13.35
CA LEU A 219 -11.09 -16.55 -12.64
C LEU A 219 -12.35 -16.55 -13.52
N GLY A 220 -12.30 -15.94 -14.71
CA GLY A 220 -13.47 -15.75 -15.58
C GLY A 220 -14.41 -14.65 -15.07
N LEU A 221 -13.87 -13.69 -14.30
CA LEU A 221 -14.60 -12.57 -13.71
C LEU A 221 -14.14 -11.27 -14.37
N SER A 222 -15.06 -10.35 -14.64
CA SER A 222 -14.68 -9.04 -15.16
C SER A 222 -13.92 -8.22 -14.11
N VAL A 223 -13.11 -7.26 -14.56
CA VAL A 223 -12.42 -6.31 -13.66
C VAL A 223 -13.41 -5.57 -12.75
N GLY A 224 -14.59 -5.24 -13.27
CA GLY A 224 -15.69 -4.64 -12.52
C GLY A 224 -16.19 -5.53 -11.38
N GLN A 225 -16.40 -6.83 -11.65
CA GLN A 225 -16.76 -7.81 -10.62
C GLN A 225 -15.66 -7.95 -9.57
N MET A 226 -14.39 -8.00 -9.99
CA MET A 226 -13.25 -8.07 -9.07
C MET A 226 -13.18 -6.86 -8.12
N ARG A 227 -13.37 -5.65 -8.63
CA ARG A 227 -13.42 -4.44 -7.77
C ARG A 227 -14.53 -4.51 -6.74
N GLN A 228 -15.71 -5.02 -7.12
CA GLN A 228 -16.84 -5.18 -6.21
C GLN A 228 -16.57 -6.25 -5.14
N LEU A 229 -16.03 -7.41 -5.54
CA LEU A 229 -15.78 -8.53 -4.63
C LEU A 229 -14.64 -8.25 -3.64
N LEU A 230 -13.55 -7.62 -4.11
CA LEU A 230 -12.41 -7.29 -3.26
C LEU A 230 -12.69 -6.09 -2.32
N GLY A 231 -13.61 -5.20 -2.68
CA GLY A 231 -13.98 -4.06 -1.85
C GLY A 231 -12.77 -3.19 -1.50
N ARG A 232 -12.37 -3.14 -0.21
CA ARG A 232 -11.17 -2.41 0.24
C ARG A 232 -9.85 -3.09 -0.15
N ARG A 233 -9.85 -4.43 -0.31
CA ARG A 233 -8.66 -5.23 -0.65
C ARG A 233 -8.13 -4.94 -2.06
N ARG A 234 -8.96 -4.33 -2.93
CA ARG A 234 -8.55 -3.92 -4.29
C ARG A 234 -7.32 -3.00 -4.29
N SER A 235 -7.10 -2.27 -3.20
CA SER A 235 -5.90 -1.45 -3.06
C SER A 235 -4.62 -2.26 -3.28
N ARG A 236 -4.60 -3.57 -3.00
CA ARG A 236 -3.43 -4.42 -3.25
C ARG A 236 -3.04 -4.59 -4.73
N HIS A 237 -3.94 -4.26 -5.65
CA HIS A 237 -3.78 -4.52 -7.08
C HIS A 237 -3.88 -3.25 -7.93
N GLU A 238 -4.55 -2.22 -7.41
CA GLU A 238 -4.63 -0.91 -8.05
C GLU A 238 -4.35 0.17 -6.99
N PRO A 239 -3.76 1.31 -7.39
CA PRO A 239 -3.60 2.44 -6.48
C PRO A 239 -4.94 2.75 -5.81
N ALA A 240 -4.92 3.01 -4.51
CA ALA A 240 -6.12 3.47 -3.83
C ALA A 240 -6.54 4.81 -4.46
N PHE A 241 -7.57 4.78 -5.32
CA PHE A 241 -8.28 5.99 -5.74
C PHE A 241 -9.01 6.52 -4.51
N ASP A 242 -8.30 7.30 -3.70
CA ASP A 242 -8.97 8.36 -2.97
C ASP A 242 -9.54 9.28 -4.06
N ALA A 243 -10.86 9.48 -4.06
CA ALA A 243 -11.47 10.59 -4.80
C ALA A 243 -10.60 11.83 -4.57
N PRO A 244 -10.35 12.69 -5.59
CA PRO A 244 -9.57 13.90 -5.39
C PRO A 244 -10.11 14.56 -4.13
N ARG A 245 -9.33 14.53 -3.05
CA ARG A 245 -9.70 15.31 -1.87
C ARG A 245 -9.60 16.72 -2.39
N GLU A 246 -10.76 17.31 -2.65
CA GLU A 246 -10.92 18.69 -3.08
C GLU A 246 -9.86 19.51 -2.34
N ALA A 247 -9.05 20.23 -3.10
CA ALA A 247 -7.80 20.87 -2.69
C ALA A 247 -8.00 21.86 -1.54
N THR A 248 -8.29 21.34 -0.35
CA THR A 248 -8.28 22.00 0.95
C THR A 248 -6.87 22.01 1.53
N ARG A 249 -5.87 21.59 0.74
CA ARG A 249 -4.46 21.69 1.07
C ARG A 249 -3.89 22.88 0.31
N ARG A 250 -3.36 23.86 1.05
CA ARG A 250 -2.55 24.94 0.48
C ARG A 250 -1.52 24.37 -0.49
N THR A 251 -1.43 25.02 -1.64
CA THR A 251 -0.42 24.82 -2.67
C THR A 251 0.96 25.16 -2.14
N GLU A 252 2.00 24.69 -2.83
CA GLU A 252 3.39 25.02 -2.48
C GLU A 252 3.65 26.52 -2.53
N ALA A 253 3.06 27.23 -3.48
CA ALA A 253 3.14 28.69 -3.59
C ALA A 253 2.56 29.38 -2.35
N GLU A 254 1.38 28.94 -1.88
CA GLU A 254 0.75 29.49 -0.68
C GLU A 254 1.56 29.15 0.58
N ILE A 255 2.16 27.96 0.67
CA ILE A 255 3.04 27.62 1.80
C ILE A 255 4.31 28.48 1.77
N ILE A 256 4.89 28.76 0.60
CA ILE A 256 6.04 29.65 0.46
C ILE A 256 5.68 31.08 0.91
N GLU A 257 4.49 31.56 0.55
CA GLU A 257 4.01 32.87 0.97
C GLU A 257 3.79 32.95 2.48
N ASP A 258 3.16 31.93 3.08
CA ASP A 258 3.00 31.81 4.54
C ASP A 258 4.36 31.84 5.26
N LEU A 259 5.36 31.14 4.74
CA LEU A 259 6.71 31.11 5.33
C LEU A 259 7.40 32.47 5.24
N ARG A 260 7.23 33.19 4.13
CA ARG A 260 7.75 34.56 3.96
C ARG A 260 7.05 35.54 4.90
N ALA A 261 5.73 35.46 5.04
CA ALA A 261 4.95 36.27 5.96
C ALA A 261 5.38 36.03 7.42
N PHE A 262 5.48 34.77 7.83
CA PHE A 262 5.99 34.37 9.14
C PHE A 262 7.37 34.96 9.44
N HIS A 263 8.30 34.87 8.49
CA HIS A 263 9.65 35.37 8.69
C HIS A 263 9.71 36.90 8.72
N ALA A 264 8.92 37.58 7.89
CA ALA A 264 8.82 39.03 7.89
C ALA A 264 8.25 39.58 9.21
N GLU A 265 7.26 38.89 9.80
CA GLU A 265 6.60 39.33 11.02
C GLU A 265 7.40 39.00 12.28
N THR A 266 7.97 37.79 12.37
CA THR A 266 8.59 37.32 13.61
C THR A 266 10.11 37.41 13.62
N GLY A 267 10.74 37.50 12.44
CA GLY A 267 12.20 37.38 12.27
C GLY A 267 12.77 36.01 12.65
N ARG A 268 11.92 35.02 12.95
CA ARG A 268 12.33 33.68 13.41
C ARG A 268 12.31 32.67 12.26
N THR A 269 12.96 31.53 12.46
CA THR A 269 13.07 30.43 11.48
C THR A 269 12.90 29.05 12.11
N THR A 270 12.50 28.97 13.39
CA THR A 270 12.41 27.70 14.13
C THR A 270 11.05 27.01 13.91
N CYS A 271 11.06 25.68 13.85
CA CYS A 271 9.84 24.86 13.67
C CYS A 271 8.75 25.18 14.70
N GLN A 272 9.15 25.43 15.95
CA GLN A 272 8.19 25.71 17.02
C GLN A 272 7.60 27.12 16.91
N ALA A 273 8.38 28.10 16.46
CA ALA A 273 7.89 29.46 16.24
C ALA A 273 6.88 29.51 15.10
N VAL A 274 7.15 28.85 13.96
CA VAL A 274 6.17 28.82 12.86
C VAL A 274 4.92 28.06 13.26
N THR A 275 5.01 27.01 14.09
CA THR A 275 3.83 26.23 14.47
C THR A 275 2.92 27.01 15.41
N THR A 276 3.50 27.86 16.26
CA THR A 276 2.71 28.79 17.09
C THR A 276 2.07 29.87 16.23
N TRP A 277 2.85 30.54 15.37
CA TRP A 277 2.36 31.55 14.44
C TRP A 277 1.26 31.01 13.52
N ALA A 278 1.45 29.77 13.06
CA ALA A 278 0.52 29.08 12.18
C ALA A 278 -0.86 28.85 12.81
N ARG A 279 -0.91 28.56 14.11
CA ARG A 279 -2.19 28.44 14.83
C ARG A 279 -2.91 29.78 14.99
N GLU A 280 -2.16 30.88 15.09
CA GLU A 280 -2.71 32.22 15.23
C GLU A 280 -3.23 32.77 13.89
N HIS A 281 -2.66 32.30 12.78
CA HIS A 281 -2.97 32.74 11.42
C HIS A 281 -3.83 31.73 10.62
N ASP A 282 -4.31 30.67 11.27
CA ASP A 282 -5.06 29.56 10.67
C ASP A 282 -4.37 28.97 9.42
N VAL A 283 -3.05 28.78 9.51
CA VAL A 283 -2.23 28.24 8.44
C VAL A 283 -1.58 26.90 8.81
N PRO A 284 -1.16 26.07 7.83
CA PRO A 284 -0.47 24.82 8.12
C PRO A 284 0.87 25.04 8.85
N GLY A 285 1.10 24.26 9.91
CA GLY A 285 2.36 24.31 10.67
C GLY A 285 3.56 23.68 9.94
N HIS A 286 4.73 23.69 10.60
CA HIS A 286 5.99 23.22 10.01
C HIS A 286 5.96 21.79 9.44
N GLN A 287 5.13 20.89 9.98
CA GLN A 287 5.01 19.51 9.49
C GLN A 287 4.46 19.46 8.06
N THR A 288 3.49 20.31 7.73
CA THR A 288 2.93 20.37 6.37
C THR A 288 3.99 20.87 5.39
N ALA A 289 4.72 21.93 5.76
CA ALA A 289 5.83 22.43 4.95
C ALA A 289 6.94 21.38 4.77
N ALA A 290 7.34 20.68 5.84
CA ALA A 290 8.34 19.63 5.77
C ALA A 290 7.90 18.44 4.90
N ILE A 291 6.64 18.01 4.99
CA ILE A 291 6.11 16.93 4.16
C ILE A 291 6.11 17.31 2.67
N ARG A 292 5.82 18.57 2.33
CA ARG A 292 5.76 19.03 0.93
C ARG A 292 7.13 19.26 0.31
N PHE A 293 8.01 19.94 1.03
CA PHE A 293 9.32 20.34 0.51
C PHE A 293 10.45 19.37 0.89
N GLY A 294 10.11 18.20 1.44
CA GLY A 294 11.08 17.22 1.94
C GLY A 294 11.54 17.52 3.36
N THR A 295 12.17 18.68 3.60
CA THR A 295 12.58 19.10 4.95
C THR A 295 12.06 20.49 5.29
N TRP A 296 12.01 20.82 6.59
CA TRP A 296 11.77 22.19 7.04
C TRP A 296 12.82 23.18 6.47
N ASN A 297 14.08 22.75 6.37
CA ASN A 297 15.14 23.59 5.82
C ASN A 297 14.98 23.80 4.31
N GLU A 298 14.54 22.79 3.56
CA GLU A 298 14.21 22.94 2.14
C GLU A 298 12.98 23.80 1.92
N ALA A 299 11.97 23.72 2.79
CA ALA A 299 10.84 24.65 2.75
C ALA A 299 11.31 26.11 2.96
N LEU A 300 12.19 26.34 3.95
CA LEU A 300 12.80 27.65 4.16
C LEU A 300 13.71 28.07 2.99
N LYS A 301 14.41 27.14 2.35
CA LYS A 301 15.21 27.40 1.15
C LYS A 301 14.33 27.82 -0.03
N ALA A 302 13.25 27.08 -0.30
CA ALA A 302 12.27 27.41 -1.32
C ALA A 302 11.61 28.78 -1.08
N ALA A 303 11.41 29.13 0.20
CA ALA A 303 10.92 30.45 0.60
C ALA A 303 11.96 31.58 0.52
N GLY A 304 13.25 31.27 0.29
CA GLY A 304 14.36 32.24 0.25
C GLY A 304 14.86 32.69 1.62
N ILE A 305 14.53 31.96 2.69
CA ILE A 305 14.82 32.28 4.10
C ILE A 305 15.99 31.42 4.65
N GLY A 306 16.20 30.22 4.07
CA GLY A 306 17.18 29.24 4.53
C GLY A 306 18.59 29.41 3.95
N THR A 307 19.60 28.81 4.60
CA THR A 307 20.97 28.70 4.08
C THR A 307 21.23 27.30 3.49
N ASP A 308 22.11 27.22 2.48
CA ASP A 308 22.32 26.07 1.56
C ASP A 308 22.81 24.74 2.17
N LYS A 309 22.82 24.53 3.48
CA LYS A 309 23.57 23.41 4.07
C LYS A 309 22.75 22.56 5.03
N GLY A 310 21.86 21.74 4.46
CA GLY A 310 21.40 20.49 5.08
C GLY A 310 21.95 19.30 4.29
N ALA A 311 22.96 18.61 4.80
CA ALA A 311 23.32 17.29 4.26
C ALA A 311 22.23 16.28 4.66
N PRO A 312 21.88 15.30 3.80
CA PRO A 312 20.96 14.24 4.17
C PRO A 312 21.51 13.46 5.37
N ARG A 313 20.70 13.27 6.41
CA ARG A 313 21.07 12.57 7.67
C ARG A 313 20.94 11.05 7.60
N SER A 314 20.46 10.51 6.47
CA SER A 314 20.12 9.09 6.30
C SER A 314 21.14 8.39 5.41
N ALA A 315 21.53 7.16 5.76
CA ALA A 315 22.37 6.29 4.94
C ALA A 315 21.63 5.68 3.73
N PHE A 316 20.30 5.63 3.76
CA PHE A 316 19.49 5.11 2.66
C PHE A 316 19.57 6.01 1.43
N ARG A 317 19.78 5.41 0.26
CA ARG A 317 19.61 6.03 -1.06
C ARG A 317 18.14 6.00 -1.47
N ASP A 318 17.77 6.76 -2.51
CA ASP A 318 16.38 6.74 -3.00
C ASP A 318 16.01 5.36 -3.55
N GLU A 319 16.96 4.63 -4.13
CA GLU A 319 16.75 3.27 -4.60
C GLU A 319 16.40 2.31 -3.44
N ASP A 320 16.99 2.50 -2.25
CA ASP A 320 16.64 1.72 -1.06
C ASP A 320 15.22 2.01 -0.58
N LEU A 321 14.77 3.27 -0.72
CA LEU A 321 13.42 3.66 -0.36
C LEU A 321 12.39 3.05 -1.33
N TRP A 322 12.68 3.07 -2.64
CA TRP A 322 11.88 2.39 -3.65
C TRP A 322 11.80 0.89 -3.41
N ALA A 323 12.94 0.25 -3.13
CA ALA A 323 12.99 -1.16 -2.82
C ALA A 323 12.20 -1.54 -1.56
N ALA A 324 12.21 -0.69 -0.54
CA ALA A 324 11.41 -0.89 0.67
C ALA A 324 9.91 -0.79 0.38
N VAL A 325 9.48 0.18 -0.47
CA VAL A 325 8.09 0.29 -0.93
C VAL A 325 7.69 -0.94 -1.74
N LEU A 326 8.52 -1.37 -2.70
CA LEU A 326 8.26 -2.56 -3.52
C LEU A 326 8.13 -3.83 -2.68
N SER A 327 9.01 -3.99 -1.68
CA SER A 327 8.97 -5.11 -0.74
C SER A 327 7.66 -5.11 0.07
N ALA A 328 7.27 -3.95 0.58
CA ALA A 328 6.02 -3.79 1.33
C ALA A 328 4.76 -4.01 0.48
N VAL A 329 4.77 -3.61 -0.80
CA VAL A 329 3.63 -3.79 -1.71
C VAL A 329 3.46 -5.25 -2.12
N GLN A 330 4.56 -5.98 -2.31
CA GLN A 330 4.55 -7.41 -2.65
C GLN A 330 4.33 -8.33 -1.45
N ALA A 331 4.54 -7.83 -0.23
CA ALA A 331 4.41 -8.66 0.97
C ALA A 331 2.94 -9.11 1.20
N PRO A 332 2.70 -10.37 1.62
CA PRO A 332 1.36 -10.90 1.87
C PRO A 332 0.55 -10.11 2.92
N ASP A 333 1.26 -9.54 3.88
CA ASP A 333 0.77 -8.76 5.01
C ASP A 333 1.03 -7.25 4.85
N GLY A 334 1.50 -6.83 3.67
CA GLY A 334 1.67 -5.44 3.31
C GLY A 334 0.50 -4.89 2.48
N GLY A 335 0.80 -3.90 1.64
CA GLY A 335 -0.18 -3.27 0.76
C GLY A 335 0.28 -1.92 0.20
N THR A 336 -0.64 -1.24 -0.49
CA THR A 336 -0.38 -0.01 -1.28
C THR A 336 -0.75 1.28 -0.55
N THR A 337 -1.47 1.19 0.57
CA THR A 337 -1.77 2.39 1.36
C THR A 337 -0.55 2.77 2.19
N PHE A 338 -0.33 4.07 2.41
CA PHE A 338 0.79 4.54 3.24
C PHE A 338 0.82 3.86 4.61
N ARG A 339 -0.36 3.70 5.23
CA ARG A 339 -0.51 3.02 6.50
C ARG A 339 -0.05 1.56 6.44
N ALA A 340 -0.45 0.82 5.42
CA ALA A 340 -0.07 -0.59 5.26
C ALA A 340 1.45 -0.73 5.06
N VAL A 341 2.06 0.15 4.26
CA VAL A 341 3.52 0.17 4.08
C VAL A 341 4.21 0.54 5.40
N GLU A 342 3.74 1.56 6.11
CA GLU A 342 4.30 1.96 7.41
C GLU A 342 4.21 0.85 8.46
N GLU A 343 3.08 0.15 8.55
CA GLU A 343 2.88 -1.01 9.43
C GLU A 343 3.77 -2.20 9.04
N TRP A 344 4.09 -2.36 7.76
CA TRP A 344 5.07 -3.35 7.29
C TRP A 344 6.49 -2.94 7.68
N LEU A 345 6.91 -1.71 7.38
CA LEU A 345 8.25 -1.19 7.70
C LEU A 345 8.54 -1.24 9.22
N ALA A 346 7.55 -0.94 10.06
CA ALA A 346 7.70 -0.99 11.51
C ALA A 346 8.04 -2.39 12.06
N ARG A 347 7.78 -3.46 11.29
CA ARG A 347 8.09 -4.83 11.66
C ARG A 347 9.47 -5.30 11.16
N HIS A 348 10.13 -4.48 10.34
CA HIS A 348 11.43 -4.77 9.71
C HIS A 348 12.47 -3.77 10.23
N PRO A 349 13.27 -4.13 11.25
CA PRO A 349 14.14 -3.18 11.97
C PRO A 349 15.21 -2.48 11.12
N ALA A 350 15.63 -3.09 10.00
CA ALA A 350 16.61 -2.51 9.08
C ALA A 350 15.96 -1.68 7.97
N ALA A 351 14.63 -1.67 7.87
CA ALA A 351 13.91 -0.90 6.86
C ALA A 351 13.92 0.61 7.16
N PRO A 352 13.86 1.46 6.11
CA PRO A 352 13.69 2.89 6.30
C PRO A 352 12.35 3.23 6.95
N SER A 353 12.28 4.35 7.66
CA SER A 353 11.00 4.83 8.20
C SER A 353 10.06 5.31 7.09
N GLY A 354 8.75 5.10 7.27
CA GLY A 354 7.72 5.65 6.36
C GLY A 354 7.78 7.18 6.23
N ALA A 355 8.19 7.88 7.28
CA ALA A 355 8.41 9.32 7.25
C ALA A 355 9.55 9.72 6.29
N LEU A 356 10.65 8.97 6.28
CA LEU A 356 11.78 9.19 5.36
C LEU A 356 11.36 8.93 3.91
N ILE A 357 10.60 7.87 3.66
CA ILE A 357 10.03 7.57 2.33
C ILE A 357 9.15 8.73 1.86
N ARG A 358 8.22 9.22 2.70
CA ARG A 358 7.37 10.36 2.34
C ARG A 358 8.16 11.63 2.04
N GLN A 359 9.19 11.88 2.83
CA GLN A 359 10.04 13.05 2.68
C GLN A 359 10.81 13.04 1.36
N ARG A 360 11.35 11.88 0.95
CA ARG A 360 12.22 11.80 -0.23
C ARG A 360 11.49 11.41 -1.51
N LEU A 361 10.58 10.43 -1.43
CA LEU A 361 9.84 9.96 -2.59
C LEU A 361 8.53 10.71 -2.84
N CYS A 362 7.99 11.44 -1.86
CA CYS A 362 6.72 12.19 -2.02
C CYS A 362 6.89 13.71 -1.81
N GLY A 363 8.13 14.22 -1.93
CA GLY A 363 8.45 15.65 -1.84
C GLY A 363 8.27 16.38 -3.17
N HIS A 364 8.75 17.63 -3.23
CA HIS A 364 8.65 18.58 -4.35
C HIS A 364 9.06 18.01 -5.74
N GLU A 365 9.95 17.03 -5.80
CA GLU A 365 10.35 16.35 -7.05
C GLU A 365 9.74 14.95 -7.23
N GLY A 366 9.22 14.34 -6.16
CA GLY A 366 8.79 12.92 -6.13
C GLY A 366 7.27 12.68 -6.21
N GLY A 367 6.45 13.75 -6.16
CA GLY A 367 5.00 13.65 -6.33
C GLY A 367 4.25 13.21 -5.06
N SER A 368 3.07 12.64 -5.22
CA SER A 368 2.19 12.18 -4.14
C SER A 368 2.43 10.70 -3.81
N TRP A 369 1.99 10.26 -2.62
CA TRP A 369 2.01 8.83 -2.26
C TRP A 369 1.31 7.94 -3.28
N THR A 370 0.21 8.43 -3.86
CA THR A 370 -0.53 7.69 -4.90
C THR A 370 0.31 7.50 -6.16
N GLU A 371 1.08 8.51 -6.56
CA GLU A 371 2.02 8.42 -7.69
C GLU A 371 3.18 7.49 -7.34
N THR A 372 3.75 7.58 -6.13
CA THR A 372 4.80 6.65 -5.67
C THR A 372 4.33 5.21 -5.80
N VAL A 373 3.11 4.90 -5.35
CA VAL A 373 2.60 3.53 -5.42
C VAL A 373 2.15 3.12 -6.81
N ALA A 374 1.62 4.05 -7.61
CA ALA A 374 1.35 3.78 -9.02
C ALA A 374 2.64 3.42 -9.78
N THR A 375 3.73 4.15 -9.54
CA THR A 375 5.05 3.83 -10.09
C THR A 375 5.56 2.49 -9.56
N ALA A 376 5.45 2.23 -8.25
CA ALA A 376 5.87 0.95 -7.67
C ALA A 376 5.13 -0.23 -8.30
N LEU A 377 3.81 -0.12 -8.48
CA LEU A 377 3.03 -1.13 -9.19
C LEU A 377 3.45 -1.20 -10.66
N ALA A 378 3.58 -0.09 -11.37
CA ALA A 378 3.97 -0.10 -12.78
C ALA A 378 5.34 -0.76 -13.01
N VAL A 379 6.32 -0.54 -12.14
CA VAL A 379 7.61 -1.25 -12.16
C VAL A 379 7.45 -2.77 -12.02
N LEU A 380 6.51 -3.22 -11.19
CA LEU A 380 6.26 -4.66 -10.98
C LEU A 380 5.53 -5.32 -12.16
N HIS A 381 4.69 -4.57 -12.86
CA HIS A 381 3.85 -5.07 -13.95
C HIS A 381 4.50 -4.93 -15.33
N SER A 382 5.17 -3.80 -15.55
CA SER A 382 5.71 -3.38 -16.84
C SER A 382 7.12 -2.81 -16.63
N PRO A 383 8.07 -3.63 -16.11
CA PRO A 383 9.44 -3.19 -15.88
C PRO A 383 10.14 -2.67 -17.15
N GLU A 384 9.70 -3.11 -18.33
CA GLU A 384 10.22 -2.68 -19.63
C GLU A 384 10.00 -1.20 -19.95
N ASP A 385 9.05 -0.54 -19.29
CA ASP A 385 8.79 0.90 -19.46
C ASP A 385 9.79 1.79 -18.71
N TYR A 386 10.64 1.19 -17.87
CA TYR A 386 11.60 1.86 -17.02
C TYR A 386 13.04 1.52 -17.39
N GLU A 387 13.99 2.35 -16.92
CA GLU A 387 15.41 2.10 -17.17
C GLU A 387 15.83 0.76 -16.54
N PRO A 388 16.36 -0.22 -17.33
CA PRO A 388 16.62 -1.57 -16.83
C PRO A 388 17.56 -1.62 -15.62
N ALA A 389 18.60 -0.77 -15.62
CA ALA A 389 19.57 -0.70 -14.52
C ALA A 389 18.92 -0.22 -13.21
N TRP A 390 18.01 0.76 -13.29
CA TRP A 390 17.28 1.26 -12.13
C TRP A 390 16.29 0.21 -11.61
N VAL A 391 15.56 -0.47 -12.50
CA VAL A 391 14.65 -1.55 -12.13
C VAL A 391 15.39 -2.69 -11.44
N GLU A 392 16.52 -3.14 -12.01
CA GLU A 392 17.38 -4.15 -11.40
C GLU A 392 17.84 -3.70 -10.01
N GLU A 393 18.26 -2.44 -9.88
CA GLU A 393 18.70 -1.88 -8.62
C GLU A 393 17.58 -1.86 -7.58
N ILE A 394 16.37 -1.38 -7.87
CA ILE A 394 15.27 -1.29 -6.87
C ILE A 394 14.55 -2.61 -6.60
N THR A 395 14.62 -3.58 -7.52
CA THR A 395 14.03 -4.92 -7.34
C THR A 395 14.99 -5.92 -6.71
N ALA A 396 16.28 -5.61 -6.64
CA ALA A 396 17.25 -6.46 -5.96
C ALA A 396 16.80 -6.80 -4.52
N PRO A 397 16.97 -8.05 -4.05
CA PRO A 397 16.60 -8.41 -2.68
C PRO A 397 17.39 -7.60 -1.65
N ARG A 398 16.69 -7.07 -0.63
CA ARG A 398 17.31 -6.47 0.56
C ARG A 398 16.97 -7.29 1.79
N ASP A 399 17.91 -7.32 2.73
CA ASP A 399 17.63 -7.79 4.08
C ASP A 399 17.10 -6.61 4.91
N TRP A 400 15.80 -6.66 5.20
CA TRP A 400 15.12 -5.65 6.01
C TRP A 400 15.02 -6.05 7.49
N ASP A 401 15.42 -7.27 7.83
CA ASP A 401 15.28 -7.83 9.17
C ASP A 401 16.58 -7.72 9.98
N THR A 402 17.72 -7.85 9.32
CA THR A 402 19.05 -7.73 9.93
C THR A 402 19.56 -6.29 9.78
N PRO A 403 19.62 -5.50 10.87
CA PRO A 403 20.28 -4.20 10.81
C PRO A 403 21.72 -4.38 10.38
N ALA A 404 22.21 -3.51 9.50
CA ALA A 404 23.65 -3.45 9.22
C ALA A 404 24.40 -3.30 10.56
N ASP A 405 25.54 -3.99 10.69
CA ASP A 405 26.43 -3.84 11.84
C ASP A 405 26.82 -2.37 11.97
N GLU A 406 26.11 -1.67 12.85
CA GLU A 406 26.34 -0.25 13.07
C GLU A 406 27.66 -0.15 13.82
N PRO A 407 28.69 0.52 13.28
CA PRO A 407 30.02 0.56 13.90
C PRO A 407 29.92 0.96 15.37
N ASP A 408 30.74 0.35 16.22
CA ASP A 408 30.79 0.68 17.64
C ASP A 408 30.93 2.21 17.76
N PRO A 409 30.07 2.90 18.53
CA PRO A 409 30.22 4.32 18.81
C PRO A 409 31.67 4.74 19.15
N LEU A 410 32.46 3.87 19.76
CA LEU A 410 33.88 4.09 20.06
C LEU A 410 34.77 4.11 18.80
N ASP A 411 34.44 3.36 17.75
CA ASP A 411 35.23 3.35 16.51
C ASP A 411 35.19 4.70 15.80
N HIS A 412 34.06 5.42 15.88
CA HIS A 412 33.98 6.79 15.39
C HIS A 412 34.89 7.75 16.17
N VAL A 413 35.03 7.53 17.47
CA VAL A 413 35.90 8.35 18.33
C VAL A 413 37.37 7.99 18.09
N ARG A 414 37.70 6.70 17.93
CA ARG A 414 39.05 6.22 17.54
C ARG A 414 39.48 6.82 16.21
N ALA A 415 38.63 6.76 15.18
CA ALA A 415 38.91 7.38 13.89
C ALA A 415 39.11 8.90 13.99
N ALA A 416 38.37 9.57 14.88
CA ALA A 416 38.58 11.00 15.13
C ALA A 416 39.93 11.26 15.82
N ILE A 417 40.36 10.39 16.73
CA ILE A 417 41.67 10.45 17.41
C ILE A 417 42.80 10.24 16.41
N ASP A 418 42.66 9.27 15.52
CA ASP A 418 43.65 9.01 14.47
C ASP A 418 43.80 10.22 13.52
N ALA A 419 42.69 10.88 13.18
CA ALA A 419 42.70 12.01 12.25
C ALA A 419 43.09 13.35 12.91
N LEU A 420 42.67 13.60 14.15
CA LEU A 420 42.79 14.91 14.82
C LEU A 420 43.81 14.90 15.96
N GLY A 421 44.36 13.75 16.33
CA GLY A 421 45.22 13.56 17.49
C GLY A 421 44.45 13.30 18.79
N PRO A 422 45.14 12.90 19.87
CA PRO A 422 44.55 12.39 21.11
C PRO A 422 43.76 13.44 21.91
N ARG A 423 44.01 14.74 21.70
CA ARG A 423 43.27 15.85 22.36
C ARG A 423 42.25 16.46 21.42
N ILE A 424 40.99 16.02 21.53
CA ILE A 424 39.89 16.52 20.71
C ILE A 424 38.92 17.34 21.55
N THR A 425 38.71 18.60 21.16
CA THR A 425 37.63 19.43 21.71
C THR A 425 36.30 19.10 21.03
N THR A 426 35.18 19.36 21.71
CA THR A 426 33.83 19.14 21.15
C THR A 426 33.64 19.87 19.81
N ALA A 427 34.18 21.07 19.67
CA ALA A 427 34.13 21.85 18.43
C ALA A 427 34.96 21.23 17.29
N ARG A 428 36.15 20.70 17.59
CA ARG A 428 36.98 19.98 16.61
C ARG A 428 36.30 18.71 16.14
N TYR A 429 35.77 17.91 17.06
CA TYR A 429 35.03 16.71 16.71
C TYR A 429 33.81 17.03 15.83
N ALA A 430 33.01 18.03 16.21
CA ALA A 430 31.83 18.41 15.45
C ALA A 430 32.16 18.86 14.02
N THR A 431 33.27 19.55 13.83
CA THR A 431 33.74 19.99 12.50
C THR A 431 34.18 18.80 11.67
N TRP A 432 35.01 17.91 12.23
CA TRP A 432 35.48 16.71 11.55
C TRP A 432 34.35 15.74 11.23
N ALA A 433 33.49 15.43 12.20
CA ALA A 433 32.37 14.51 12.00
C ALA A 433 31.41 15.00 10.92
N ARG A 434 31.26 16.32 10.77
CA ARG A 434 30.47 16.91 9.69
C ARG A 434 31.11 16.70 8.31
N VAL A 435 32.44 16.83 8.20
CA VAL A 435 33.16 16.65 6.94
C VAL A 435 33.19 15.18 6.53
N GLU A 436 33.41 14.29 7.50
CA GLU A 436 33.56 12.84 7.29
C GLU A 436 32.22 12.07 7.35
N GLY A 437 31.08 12.76 7.46
CA GLY A 437 29.77 12.11 7.53
C GLY A 437 29.57 11.21 8.76
N ARG A 438 30.23 11.50 9.89
CA ARG A 438 30.18 10.70 11.12
C ARG A 438 29.10 11.17 12.10
N PRO A 439 28.64 10.29 13.02
CA PRO A 439 27.64 10.66 14.02
C PRO A 439 28.07 11.83 14.90
N THR A 440 27.11 12.67 15.28
CA THR A 440 27.36 13.78 16.20
C THR A 440 27.73 13.28 17.59
N MET A 441 28.47 14.09 18.36
CA MET A 441 28.81 13.77 19.74
C MET A 441 27.56 13.47 20.58
N ALA A 442 26.49 14.25 20.41
CA ALA A 442 25.21 14.01 21.08
C ALA A 442 24.56 12.66 20.71
N THR A 443 24.73 12.21 19.45
CA THR A 443 24.29 10.88 19.01
C THR A 443 25.07 9.78 19.73
N LEU A 444 26.40 9.90 19.79
CA LEU A 444 27.25 8.92 20.47
C LEU A 444 26.96 8.85 21.97
N GLN A 445 26.80 9.99 22.65
CA GLN A 445 26.41 10.03 24.05
C GLN A 445 25.06 9.39 24.31
N ARG A 446 24.06 9.61 23.44
CA ARG A 446 22.74 9.00 23.59
C ARG A 446 22.77 7.49 23.40
N ARG A 447 23.54 7.00 22.42
CA ARG A 447 23.68 5.55 22.13
C ARG A 447 24.43 4.81 23.24
N THR A 448 25.40 5.45 23.86
CA THR A 448 26.25 4.82 24.89
C THR A 448 25.80 5.11 26.32
N GLY A 449 25.01 6.17 26.54
CA GLY A 449 24.73 6.71 27.87
C GLY A 449 25.93 7.40 28.52
N LYS A 450 27.07 7.52 27.83
CA LYS A 450 28.33 8.02 28.38
C LYS A 450 28.57 9.49 28.10
N LEU A 451 29.37 10.13 28.95
CA LEU A 451 29.84 11.49 28.73
C LEU A 451 30.93 11.51 27.64
N TRP A 452 31.07 12.63 26.93
CA TRP A 452 32.10 12.79 25.88
C TRP A 452 33.53 12.54 26.41
N THR A 453 33.78 12.89 27.67
CA THR A 453 35.07 12.62 28.33
C THR A 453 35.34 11.14 28.55
N GLU A 454 34.30 10.35 28.85
CA GLU A 454 34.40 8.89 29.03
C GLU A 454 34.62 8.19 27.69
N LEU A 455 33.87 8.63 26.66
CA LEU A 455 34.03 8.14 25.29
C LEU A 455 35.43 8.41 24.74
N LEU A 456 35.98 9.60 24.98
CA LEU A 456 37.36 9.92 24.60
C LEU A 456 38.37 9.06 25.35
N ALA A 457 38.20 8.86 26.66
CA ALA A 457 39.12 8.03 27.44
C ALA A 457 39.11 6.56 26.99
N GLU A 458 37.93 5.97 26.77
CA GLU A 458 37.78 4.59 26.30
C GLU A 458 38.28 4.38 24.87
N ALA A 459 38.20 5.42 24.03
CA ALA A 459 38.75 5.40 22.68
C ALA A 459 40.27 5.63 22.63
N GLY A 460 40.95 5.81 23.77
CA GLY A 460 42.40 6.03 23.85
C GLY A 460 42.85 7.48 23.68
N GLY A 461 41.91 8.44 23.75
CA GLY A 461 42.18 9.87 23.72
C GLY A 461 42.50 10.44 25.11
N GLU A 462 43.01 11.67 25.14
CA GLU A 462 43.27 12.42 26.36
C GLU A 462 42.06 13.33 26.69
N PRO A 463 41.32 13.05 27.77
CA PRO A 463 40.20 13.90 28.16
C PRO A 463 40.66 15.32 28.48
N ASN A 464 39.90 16.32 28.04
CA ASN A 464 40.14 17.69 28.49
C ASN A 464 39.93 17.75 30.01
N ALA A 465 40.89 18.35 30.73
CA ALA A 465 40.83 18.45 32.18
C ALA A 465 39.48 19.03 32.66
N THR A 466 38.85 18.34 33.60
CA THR A 466 37.56 18.74 34.16
C THR A 466 37.70 20.12 34.81
N LYS A 467 37.01 21.13 34.28
CA LYS A 467 36.92 22.44 34.93
C LYS A 467 36.17 22.25 36.25
N ILE A 468 36.82 22.46 37.40
CA ILE A 468 36.15 22.48 38.71
C ILE A 468 35.27 23.73 38.75
N LYS A 469 33.95 23.56 38.54
CA LYS A 469 33.02 24.68 38.34
C LYS A 469 32.65 25.43 39.61
N ASN A 470 32.85 24.85 40.80
CA ASN A 470 32.38 25.42 42.07
C ASN A 470 33.43 25.29 43.17
N ARG A 471 34.52 26.06 43.09
CA ARG A 471 35.43 26.23 44.24
C ARG A 471 34.83 27.22 45.23
N SER A 472 34.91 26.89 46.52
CA SER A 472 34.45 27.76 47.60
C SER A 472 35.37 28.96 47.78
N ASN A 473 34.87 30.06 48.35
CA ASN A 473 35.70 31.24 48.61
C ASN A 473 36.87 30.93 49.56
N ALA A 474 36.70 29.98 50.49
CA ALA A 474 37.76 29.53 51.38
C ALA A 474 38.88 28.81 50.62
N GLU A 475 38.53 27.91 49.70
CA GLU A 475 39.51 27.23 48.85
C GLU A 475 40.25 28.24 47.95
N VAL A 476 39.55 29.20 47.33
CA VAL A 476 40.22 30.20 46.49
C VAL A 476 41.19 31.06 47.33
N ARG A 477 40.84 31.40 48.58
CA ARG A 477 41.74 32.09 49.52
C ARG A 477 42.98 31.26 49.86
N GLU A 478 42.82 29.98 50.14
CA GLU A 478 43.94 29.08 50.45
C GLU A 478 44.96 28.99 49.30
N TYR A 479 44.48 28.84 48.07
CA TYR A 479 45.36 28.85 46.89
C TYR A 479 46.02 30.21 46.67
N MET A 480 45.33 31.32 46.96
CA MET A 480 45.90 32.66 46.84
C MET A 480 46.96 32.92 47.90
N ALA A 481 46.71 32.54 49.16
CA ALA A 481 47.67 32.64 50.25
C ALA A 481 48.93 31.79 49.99
N ARG A 482 48.74 30.58 49.44
CA ARG A 482 49.87 29.71 49.05
C ARG A 482 50.71 30.34 47.94
N PHE A 483 50.07 30.89 46.91
CA PHE A 483 50.77 31.61 45.85
C PHE A 483 51.57 32.80 46.39
N LEU A 484 50.97 33.62 47.26
CA LEU A 484 51.62 34.81 47.83
C LEU A 484 52.76 34.45 48.79
N ALA A 485 52.68 33.30 49.47
CA ALA A 485 53.78 32.80 50.29
C ALA A 485 54.97 32.34 49.42
N GLU A 486 54.71 31.70 48.28
CA GLU A 486 55.75 31.23 47.35
C GLU A 486 56.29 32.36 46.46
N HIS A 487 55.47 33.36 46.14
CA HIS A 487 55.79 34.48 45.26
C HIS A 487 55.33 35.81 45.89
N PRO A 488 56.05 36.35 46.90
CA PRO A 488 55.63 37.54 47.67
C PRO A 488 55.39 38.80 46.84
N ASP A 489 56.15 38.96 45.76
CA ASP A 489 56.05 40.04 44.78
C ASP A 489 55.41 39.60 43.45
N GLY A 490 54.80 38.41 43.42
CA GLY A 490 54.24 37.79 42.23
C GLY A 490 53.01 38.51 41.70
N GLY A 491 53.01 38.83 40.41
CA GLY A 491 51.91 39.50 39.72
C GLY A 491 50.89 38.54 39.12
N THR A 492 49.91 39.12 38.42
CA THR A 492 48.86 38.36 37.70
C THR A 492 49.41 37.37 36.67
N VAL A 493 50.58 37.65 36.08
CA VAL A 493 51.24 36.79 35.09
C VAL A 493 51.85 35.57 35.77
N ASP A 494 52.52 35.78 36.91
CA ASP A 494 53.14 34.72 37.70
C ASP A 494 52.09 33.75 38.23
N TYR A 495 50.95 34.27 38.70
CA TYR A 495 49.81 33.43 39.09
C TYR A 495 49.22 32.64 37.93
N GLY A 496 49.20 33.23 36.72
CA GLY A 496 48.74 32.54 35.52
C GLY A 496 49.56 31.29 35.22
N THR A 497 50.87 31.33 35.45
CA THR A 497 51.76 30.17 35.30
C THR A 497 51.64 29.21 36.48
N TRP A 498 51.75 29.74 37.70
CA TRP A 498 51.65 28.97 38.93
C TRP A 498 50.34 28.18 39.03
N SER A 499 49.21 28.79 38.66
CA SER A 499 47.89 28.14 38.71
C SER A 499 47.75 26.94 37.79
N ARG A 500 48.44 26.93 36.64
CA ARG A 500 48.44 25.79 35.72
C ARG A 500 49.22 24.60 36.28
N GLU A 501 50.34 24.88 36.94
CA GLU A 501 51.21 23.85 37.54
C GLU A 501 50.63 23.29 38.84
N ASN A 502 49.87 24.10 39.57
CA ASN A 502 49.34 23.78 40.89
C ASN A 502 47.86 23.39 40.89
N ALA A 503 47.25 23.22 39.71
CA ALA A 503 45.81 23.04 39.53
C ALA A 503 44.97 24.11 40.26
N ALA A 504 45.47 25.33 40.43
CA ALA A 504 44.83 26.40 41.20
C ALA A 504 43.70 27.09 40.41
N PRO A 505 42.86 27.93 41.06
CA PRO A 505 41.79 28.65 40.38
C PRO A 505 42.33 29.54 39.26
N SER A 506 41.54 29.73 38.20
CA SER A 506 41.95 30.64 37.12
C SER A 506 41.98 32.08 37.65
N ARG A 507 42.80 32.94 37.05
CA ARG A 507 42.82 34.37 37.37
C ARG A 507 41.43 35.00 37.31
N SER A 508 40.61 34.64 36.32
CA SER A 508 39.24 35.18 36.22
C SER A 508 38.41 34.75 37.42
N THR A 509 38.52 33.50 37.86
CA THR A 509 37.86 33.01 39.08
C THR A 509 38.28 33.79 40.32
N VAL A 510 39.56 34.15 40.46
CA VAL A 510 40.03 35.00 41.57
C VAL A 510 39.41 36.40 41.48
N VAL A 511 39.51 37.04 40.31
CA VAL A 511 38.97 38.39 40.09
C VAL A 511 37.46 38.45 40.29
N ASP A 512 36.71 37.45 39.80
CA ASP A 512 35.26 37.38 39.94
C ASP A 512 34.82 37.23 41.42
N ARG A 513 35.67 36.62 42.27
CA ARG A 513 35.37 36.39 43.69
C ARG A 513 35.74 37.57 44.59
N PHE A 514 36.89 38.20 44.32
CA PHE A 514 37.43 39.29 45.15
C PHE A 514 37.26 40.67 44.51
N GLY A 515 36.61 40.76 43.35
CA GLY A 515 36.36 41.99 42.59
C GLY A 515 37.58 42.51 41.81
N SER A 516 38.79 42.35 42.34
CA SER A 516 40.03 42.69 41.63
C SER A 516 41.21 41.84 42.09
N TRP A 517 42.29 41.82 41.30
CA TRP A 517 43.53 41.15 41.69
C TRP A 517 44.13 41.75 42.95
N ASN A 518 44.18 43.08 43.05
CA ASN A 518 44.76 43.76 44.22
C ASN A 518 43.94 43.49 45.49
N ALA A 519 42.61 43.49 45.39
CA ALA A 519 41.73 43.11 46.50
C ALA A 519 41.95 41.65 46.95
N ALA A 520 42.17 40.73 46.00
CA ALA A 520 42.52 39.34 46.33
C ALA A 520 43.88 39.24 47.05
N VAL A 521 44.87 40.05 46.64
CA VAL A 521 46.19 40.10 47.30
C VAL A 521 46.10 40.69 48.70
N GLU A 522 45.32 41.76 48.90
CA GLU A 522 45.13 42.39 50.20
C GLU A 522 44.35 41.50 51.19
N GLU A 523 43.34 40.76 50.71
CA GLU A 523 42.53 39.88 51.56
C GLU A 523 43.24 38.56 51.91
N CYS A 524 44.23 38.13 51.11
CA CYS A 524 44.91 36.83 51.26
C CYS A 524 46.37 36.92 51.72
N ARG A 525 46.89 38.13 51.99
CA ARG A 525 48.14 38.35 52.74
C ARG A 525 47.85 38.28 54.24
#